data_AF-A0A0L8L3Z8-F1
#
_entry.id   AF-A0A0L8L3Z8-F1
#
_cell.length_a   1.000
_cell.length_b   1.000
_cell.length_c   1.000
_cell.angle_alpha   90.00
_cell.angle_beta   90.00
_cell.angle_gamma   90.00
#
_symmetry.space_group_name_H-M   'P 1'
#
loop_
_entity.id
_entity.type
_entity.pdbx_description
1 polymer ?
#
loop_
_entity_poly.entity_id
_entity_poly.type
_entity_poly.pdbx_seq_one_letter_code
_entity_poly.pdbx_strand_id
1 'polypeptide(L)'
;MAGIQIGLIAYTAQQAGTAARSGARAASLQESAQDGCVNAISDWLSVGCSAAEGAEEVTVTATVDIPSIVPGWDFGTAQKTATMPLDH
;
A
#
# COMPACT_ATOMS: atom_id res chain seq x y z
N MET A 1 -22.63 9.66 13.51
CA MET A 1 -21.92 8.48 12.95
C MET A 1 -20.77 8.96 12.06
N ALA A 2 -19.80 9.69 12.62
CA ALA A 2 -18.63 10.21 11.88
C ALA A 2 -17.32 9.49 12.27
N GLY A 3 -17.29 8.79 13.42
CA GLY A 3 -16.09 8.10 13.91
C GLY A 3 -15.70 6.87 13.08
N ILE A 4 -16.68 6.12 12.56
CA ILE A 4 -16.42 4.93 11.73
C ILE A 4 -15.74 5.33 10.41
N GLN A 5 -16.13 6.49 9.86
CA GLN A 5 -15.61 6.99 8.58
C GLN A 5 -14.15 7.41 8.69
N ILE A 6 -13.80 8.20 9.71
CA ILE A 6 -12.40 8.56 9.99
C ILE A 6 -11.58 7.31 10.32
N GLY A 7 -12.17 6.35 11.04
CA GLY A 7 -11.55 5.07 11.37
C GLY A 7 -11.14 4.28 10.13
N LEU A 8 -11.97 4.23 9.09
CA LEU A 8 -11.65 3.52 7.84
C LEU A 8 -10.53 4.20 7.05
N ILE A 9 -10.56 5.53 6.93
CA ILE A 9 -9.48 6.28 6.26
C ILE A 9 -8.15 6.08 7.01
N ALA A 10 -8.18 6.13 8.34
CA ALA A 10 -7.00 5.87 9.15
C ALA A 10 -6.50 4.42 8.97
N TYR A 11 -7.41 3.45 8.95
CA TYR A 11 -7.10 2.04 8.75
C TYR A 11 -6.48 1.77 7.36
N THR A 12 -7.05 2.31 6.28
CA THR A 12 -6.51 2.13 4.92
C THR A 12 -5.17 2.83 4.76
N ALA A 13 -4.98 3.99 5.38
CA ALA A 13 -3.68 4.66 5.40
C ALA A 13 -2.61 3.84 6.16
N GLN A 14 -3.00 3.15 7.24
CA GLN A 14 -2.12 2.22 7.94
C GLN A 14 -1.79 1.00 7.07
N GLN A 15 -2.80 0.39 6.43
CA GLN A 15 -2.63 -0.74 5.50
C GLN A 15 -1.69 -0.37 4.35
N ALA A 16 -1.85 0.82 3.74
CA ALA A 16 -0.97 1.32 2.68
C ALA A 16 0.48 1.43 3.14
N GLY A 17 0.72 1.87 4.39
CA GLY A 17 2.07 1.93 4.96
C GLY A 17 2.71 0.55 5.14
N THR A 18 1.92 -0.44 5.59
CA THR A 18 2.37 -1.84 5.71
C THR A 18 2.66 -2.45 4.35
N ALA A 19 1.76 -2.24 3.39
CA ALA A 19 1.91 -2.69 2.01
C ALA A 19 3.19 -2.13 1.39
N ALA A 20 3.43 -0.81 1.48
CA ALA A 20 4.61 -0.18 0.89
C ALA A 20 5.92 -0.78 1.42
N ARG A 21 6.00 -1.04 2.74
CA ARG A 21 7.18 -1.66 3.35
C ARG A 21 7.36 -3.13 2.93
N SER A 22 6.26 -3.89 2.87
CA SER A 22 6.28 -5.29 2.43
C SER A 22 6.68 -5.40 0.96
N GLY A 23 6.08 -4.57 0.11
CA GLY A 23 6.43 -4.47 -1.31
C GLY A 23 7.87 -4.01 -1.52
N ALA A 24 8.36 -3.04 -0.75
CA ALA A 24 9.77 -2.62 -0.80
C ALA A 24 10.72 -3.77 -0.43
N ARG A 25 10.37 -4.58 0.57
CA ARG A 25 11.14 -5.78 0.92
C ARG A 25 11.13 -6.81 -0.19
N ALA A 26 9.97 -7.14 -0.75
CA ALA A 26 9.87 -8.07 -1.88
C ALA A 26 10.70 -7.57 -3.08
N ALA A 27 10.57 -6.29 -3.42
CA ALA A 27 11.33 -5.69 -4.51
C ALA A 27 12.85 -5.70 -4.23
N SER A 28 13.27 -5.49 -2.97
CA SER A 28 14.68 -5.58 -2.59
C SER A 28 15.27 -6.98 -2.75
N LEU A 29 14.41 -8.02 -2.70
CA LEU A 29 14.76 -9.42 -2.94
C LEU A 29 14.58 -9.84 -4.41
N GLN A 30 14.37 -8.89 -5.33
CA GLN A 30 14.05 -9.15 -6.75
C GLN A 30 12.74 -9.92 -6.97
N GLU A 31 11.83 -9.87 -6.00
CA GLU A 31 10.48 -10.42 -6.10
C GLU A 31 9.48 -9.34 -6.53
N SER A 32 8.25 -9.75 -6.87
CA SER A 32 7.18 -8.84 -7.26
C SER A 32 6.72 -7.97 -6.09
N ALA A 33 6.98 -6.67 -6.17
CA ALA A 33 6.50 -5.69 -5.19
C ALA A 33 4.97 -5.72 -5.03
N GLN A 34 4.25 -5.96 -6.13
CA GLN A 34 2.79 -6.08 -6.13
C GLN A 34 2.31 -7.24 -5.27
N ASP A 35 2.89 -8.44 -5.41
CA ASP A 35 2.46 -9.60 -4.63
C ASP A 35 2.84 -9.42 -3.15
N GLY A 36 4.00 -8.82 -2.88
CA GLY A 36 4.40 -8.44 -1.52
C GLY A 36 3.43 -7.47 -0.85
N CYS A 37 2.84 -6.55 -1.62
CA CYS A 37 1.81 -5.63 -1.13
C CYS A 37 0.45 -6.31 -0.91
N VAL A 38 -0.02 -7.09 -1.88
CA VAL A 38 -1.33 -7.77 -1.82
C VAL A 38 -1.39 -8.72 -0.62
N ASN A 39 -0.33 -9.49 -0.39
CA ASN A 39 -0.24 -10.40 0.76
C ASN A 39 -0.11 -9.68 2.12
N ALA A 40 0.21 -8.39 2.14
CA ALA A 40 0.41 -7.61 3.35
C ALA A 40 -0.83 -6.85 3.83
N ILE A 41 -1.87 -6.78 3.00
CA ILE A 41 -3.15 -6.14 3.34
C ILE A 41 -4.25 -7.18 3.46
N SER A 42 -5.42 -6.75 3.90
CA SER A 42 -6.59 -7.61 4.02
C SER A 42 -7.27 -7.81 2.68
N ASP A 43 -7.69 -9.05 2.35
CA ASP A 43 -8.27 -9.45 1.06
C ASP A 43 -9.48 -8.63 0.57
N TRP A 44 -10.21 -8.01 1.50
CA TRP A 44 -11.36 -7.16 1.17
C TRP A 44 -10.98 -5.73 0.75
N LEU A 45 -9.69 -5.39 0.76
CA LEU A 45 -9.12 -4.14 0.28
C LEU A 45 -8.33 -4.38 -1.01
N SER A 46 -8.36 -3.40 -1.90
CA SER A 46 -7.56 -3.39 -3.13
C SER A 46 -6.29 -2.57 -2.94
N VAL A 47 -5.15 -3.08 -3.42
CA VAL A 47 -3.88 -2.35 -3.45
C VAL A 47 -3.21 -2.41 -4.81
N GLY A 48 -2.76 -1.26 -5.29
CA GLY A 48 -1.82 -1.13 -6.39
C GLY A 48 -0.45 -0.70 -5.87
N CYS A 49 0.59 -1.44 -6.21
CA CYS A 49 1.97 -1.15 -5.87
C CYS A 49 2.83 -0.97 -7.11
N SER A 50 3.51 0.16 -7.17
CA SER A 50 4.51 0.46 -8.19
C SER A 50 5.89 0.50 -7.54
N ALA A 51 6.80 -0.35 -8.02
CA ALA A 51 8.21 -0.27 -7.68
C ALA A 51 8.95 0.62 -8.68
N ALA A 52 9.81 1.48 -8.17
CA ALA A 52 10.79 2.25 -8.93
C ALA A 52 12.17 1.85 -8.43
N GLU A 53 12.92 1.18 -9.29
CA GLU A 53 14.30 0.75 -9.01
C GLU A 53 15.26 1.90 -9.30
N GLY A 54 16.08 2.25 -8.31
CA GLY A 54 17.24 3.12 -8.43
C GLY A 54 18.52 2.30 -8.56
N ALA A 55 19.68 2.99 -8.52
CA ALA A 55 20.97 2.32 -8.69
C ALA A 55 21.32 1.36 -7.54
N GLU A 56 20.99 1.73 -6.30
CA GLU A 56 21.32 0.98 -5.08
C GLU A 56 20.14 0.91 -4.10
N GLU A 57 18.96 1.36 -4.54
CA GLU A 57 17.76 1.44 -3.72
C GLU A 57 16.51 1.14 -4.55
N VAL A 58 15.47 0.65 -3.89
CA VAL A 58 14.16 0.43 -4.48
C VAL A 58 13.12 1.22 -3.72
N THR A 59 12.31 1.98 -4.44
CA THR A 59 11.21 2.77 -3.90
C THR A 59 9.88 2.17 -4.32
N VAL A 60 9.08 1.72 -3.36
CA VAL A 60 7.75 1.17 -3.61
C VAL A 60 6.68 2.13 -3.12
N THR A 61 5.75 2.46 -4.00
CA THR A 61 4.55 3.24 -3.67
C THR A 61 3.34 2.32 -3.67
N ALA A 62 2.72 2.16 -2.52
CA ALA A 62 1.48 1.42 -2.33
C ALA A 62 0.28 2.39 -2.29
N THR A 63 -0.74 2.06 -3.07
CA THR A 63 -1.99 2.79 -3.21
C THR A 63 -3.14 1.86 -2.84
N VAL A 64 -3.80 2.12 -1.71
CA VAL A 64 -4.92 1.31 -1.22
C VAL A 64 -6.22 2.05 -1.44
N ASP A 65 -7.21 1.40 -2.05
CA ASP A 65 -8.52 1.98 -2.29
C ASP A 65 -9.31 2.06 -0.98
N ILE A 66 -9.95 3.20 -0.70
CA ILE A 66 -10.76 3.37 0.50
C ILE A 66 -12.17 2.86 0.22
N PRO A 67 -12.60 1.76 0.86
CA PRO A 67 -13.90 1.16 0.58
C PRO A 67 -15.02 2.10 1.02
N SER A 68 -15.99 2.28 0.13
CA SER A 68 -17.15 3.10 0.43
C SER A 68 -18.22 2.32 1.19
N ILE A 69 -18.56 2.79 2.38
CA ILE A 69 -19.70 2.27 3.16
C ILE A 69 -21.00 3.00 2.81
N VAL A 70 -20.92 4.19 2.19
CA VAL A 70 -22.09 4.98 1.81
C VAL A 70 -22.31 4.86 0.30
N PRO A 71 -23.42 4.24 -0.16
CA PRO A 71 -23.69 4.09 -1.58
C PRO A 71 -23.68 5.45 -2.30
N GLY A 72 -22.80 5.60 -3.30
CA GLY A 72 -22.67 6.80 -4.12
C GLY A 72 -21.55 7.78 -3.75
N TRP A 73 -20.70 7.47 -2.75
CA TRP A 73 -19.55 8.29 -2.38
C TRP A 73 -18.25 7.53 -2.64
N ASP A 74 -17.31 8.11 -3.37
CA ASP A 74 -15.94 7.59 -3.48
C ASP A 74 -15.04 8.41 -2.54
N PHE A 75 -14.35 7.72 -1.63
CA PHE A 75 -13.45 8.36 -0.66
C PHE A 75 -12.01 8.48 -1.19
N GLY A 76 -11.75 7.97 -2.39
CA GLY A 76 -10.45 8.00 -3.04
C GLY A 76 -9.51 6.92 -2.52
N THR A 77 -8.21 7.21 -2.60
CA THR A 77 -7.15 6.24 -2.35
C THR A 77 -6.18 6.74 -1.28
N ALA A 78 -5.71 5.85 -0.41
CA ALA A 78 -4.62 6.11 0.52
C ALA A 78 -3.29 5.67 -0.10
N GLN A 79 -2.37 6.60 -0.31
CA GLN A 79 -1.07 6.32 -0.90
C GLN A 79 0.08 6.50 0.11
N LYS A 80 1.01 5.53 0.13
CA LYS A 80 2.22 5.56 0.95
C LYS A 80 3.41 5.03 0.17
N THR A 81 4.57 5.60 0.44
CA THR A 81 5.83 5.25 -0.23
C THR A 81 6.85 4.77 0.79
N ALA A 82 7.62 3.75 0.44
CA ALA A 82 8.73 3.24 1.22
C ALA A 82 9.94 3.00 0.30
N THR A 83 11.11 3.44 0.74
CA THR A 83 12.39 3.24 0.05
C THR A 83 13.27 2.31 0.88
N MET A 84 13.88 1.31 0.25
CA MET A 84 14.83 0.38 0.87
C MET A 84 16.09 0.26 0.01
N PRO A 85 17.28 0.10 0.60
CA PRO A 85 18.48 -0.26 -0.15
C PRO A 85 18.34 -1.67 -0.75
N LEU A 86 18.95 -1.88 -1.91
CA LEU A 86 19.06 -3.19 -2.53
C LEU A 86 20.16 -3.98 -1.80
N ASP A 87 19.81 -5.17 -1.29
CA ASP A 87 20.81 -6.10 -0.75
C ASP A 87 21.49 -6.81 -1.94
N HIS A 88 22.79 -6.59 -2.10
CA HIS A 88 23.63 -7.10 -3.19
C HIS A 88 24.41 -8.35 -2.78
#